data_AF-A0A8B9M969-F1
#
_entry.id   AF-A0A8B9M969-F1
#
_cell.length_a   1.000
_cell.length_b   1.000
_cell.length_c   1.000
_cell.angle_alpha   90.00
_cell.angle_beta   90.00
_cell.angle_gamma   90.00
#
_symmetry.space_group_name_H-M   'P 1'
#
loop_
_entity.id
_entity.type
_entity.pdbx_description
1 polymer ?
#
loop_
_entity_poly.entity_id
_entity_poly.type
_entity_poly.pdbx_seq_one_letter_code
_entity_poly.pdbx_strand_id
1 'polypeptide(L)'
;MSSPSEAELIHMFKGIPFTIRSSPELLKSLDTFDAREDDVLLVSYPKSGTHWLAGVTAKLYNTQVTLTSPIEFGDISKLEELNKLSSKRIIPTHLDYNMLPLTFKKKKCKMIYISRNPKDTAVSMYHYYRDNPNLPTVDTWTAFFDLFLKGDGKDKLPSPVLKAATGGPSKGV
;
A
#
# COMPACT_ATOMS: atom_id res chain seq x y z
N MET A 1 -4.73 23.62 12.07
CA MET A 1 -4.48 22.21 12.46
C MET A 1 -2.99 21.98 12.36
N SER A 2 -2.37 21.41 13.37
CA SER A 2 -0.94 21.05 13.36
C SER A 2 -0.70 20.00 12.29
N SER A 3 0.36 20.13 11.48
CA SER A 3 0.79 19.06 10.58
C SER A 3 1.10 17.81 11.41
N PRO A 4 0.66 16.60 10.99
CA PRO A 4 0.98 15.37 11.70
C PRO A 4 2.50 15.19 11.79
N SER A 5 2.97 14.65 12.90
CA SER A 5 4.40 14.34 13.06
C SER A 5 4.82 13.22 12.10
N GLU A 6 6.08 13.16 11.66
CA GLU A 6 6.54 12.11 10.73
C GLU A 6 6.31 10.69 11.26
N ALA A 7 6.27 10.56 12.60
CA ALA A 7 5.88 9.37 13.35
C ALA A 7 4.47 8.85 13.06
N GLU A 8 3.56 9.77 12.75
CA GLU A 8 2.16 9.48 12.53
C GLU A 8 1.86 9.08 11.09
N LEU A 9 2.84 9.11 10.18
CA LEU A 9 2.63 8.83 8.75
C LEU A 9 2.60 7.34 8.40
N ILE A 10 3.13 6.48 9.28
CA ILE A 10 3.18 5.02 9.10
C ILE A 10 2.60 4.32 10.33
N HIS A 11 1.88 3.23 10.11
CA HIS A 11 1.44 2.31 11.15
C HIS A 11 1.75 0.85 10.77
N MET A 12 1.66 -0.06 11.74
CA MET A 12 1.97 -1.47 11.54
C MET A 12 0.70 -2.31 11.44
N PHE A 13 0.58 -3.10 10.39
CA PHE A 13 -0.49 -4.07 10.22
C PHE A 13 0.09 -5.44 9.87
N LYS A 14 -0.25 -6.46 10.68
CA LYS A 14 0.31 -7.82 10.57
C LYS A 14 1.85 -7.86 10.49
N GLY A 15 2.50 -6.88 11.11
CA GLY A 15 3.96 -6.78 11.13
C GLY A 15 4.58 -6.12 9.88
N ILE A 16 3.78 -5.55 8.98
CA ILE A 16 4.22 -4.82 7.79
C ILE A 16 3.90 -3.33 7.98
N PRO A 17 4.80 -2.41 7.58
CA PRO A 17 4.53 -0.98 7.62
C PRO A 17 3.58 -0.55 6.50
N PHE A 18 2.55 0.20 6.85
CA PHE A 18 1.60 0.84 5.94
C PHE A 18 1.54 2.34 6.20
N THR A 19 1.35 3.13 5.14
CA THR A 19 1.09 4.57 5.31
C THR A 19 -0.29 4.80 5.90
N ILE A 20 -0.54 5.97 6.48
CA ILE A 20 -1.89 6.39 6.91
C ILE A 20 -2.93 6.49 5.79
N ARG A 21 -2.49 6.42 4.51
CA ARG A 21 -3.43 6.27 3.40
C ARG A 21 -4.18 4.96 3.41
N SER A 22 -3.74 3.97 4.19
CA SER A 22 -4.40 2.68 4.35
C SER A 22 -4.91 2.58 5.78
N SER A 23 -6.22 2.79 6.01
CA SER A 23 -6.74 2.75 7.38
C SER A 23 -6.63 1.32 7.97
N PRO A 24 -6.33 1.17 9.27
CA PRO A 24 -6.32 -0.15 9.91
C PRO A 24 -7.64 -0.89 9.78
N GLU A 25 -8.77 -0.18 9.77
CA GLU A 25 -10.12 -0.73 9.61
C GLU A 25 -10.28 -1.31 8.21
N LEU A 26 -9.89 -0.57 7.16
CA LEU A 26 -9.90 -1.07 5.79
C LEU A 26 -9.07 -2.35 5.67
N LEU A 27 -7.84 -2.35 6.19
CA LEU A 27 -6.95 -3.52 6.11
C LEU A 27 -7.52 -4.75 6.83
N LYS A 28 -8.22 -4.56 7.97
CA LYS A 28 -8.93 -5.64 8.68
C LYS A 28 -10.15 -6.14 7.90
N SER A 29 -10.79 -5.27 7.13
CA SER A 29 -12.00 -5.56 6.37
C SER A 29 -11.74 -6.05 4.94
N LEU A 30 -10.50 -6.14 4.47
CA LEU A 30 -10.19 -6.56 3.09
C LEU A 30 -10.85 -7.90 2.70
N ASP A 31 -10.95 -8.87 3.61
CA ASP A 31 -11.58 -10.16 3.34
C ASP A 31 -13.10 -10.10 3.13
N THR A 32 -13.75 -8.98 3.46
CA THR A 32 -15.18 -8.75 3.14
C THR A 32 -15.39 -8.28 1.71
N PHE A 33 -14.33 -7.94 0.98
CA PHE A 33 -14.42 -7.52 -0.41
C PHE A 33 -14.91 -8.66 -1.31
N ASP A 34 -15.97 -8.42 -2.07
CA ASP A 34 -16.45 -9.36 -3.09
C ASP A 34 -15.85 -9.02 -4.45
N ALA A 35 -14.85 -9.81 -4.84
CA ALA A 35 -14.29 -9.76 -6.18
C ALA A 35 -15.33 -10.10 -7.26
N ARG A 36 -15.09 -9.76 -8.52
CA ARG A 36 -15.86 -10.23 -9.68
C ARG A 36 -14.99 -11.14 -10.50
N GLU A 37 -15.59 -12.11 -11.20
CA GLU A 37 -14.84 -13.03 -12.07
C GLU A 37 -14.06 -12.29 -13.16
N ASP A 38 -14.53 -11.12 -13.57
CA ASP A 38 -13.90 -10.27 -14.59
C ASP A 38 -12.90 -9.25 -14.01
N ASP A 39 -12.71 -9.17 -12.70
CA ASP A 39 -11.70 -8.27 -12.13
C ASP A 39 -10.29 -8.64 -12.59
N VAL A 40 -9.45 -7.62 -12.77
CA VAL A 40 -8.02 -7.75 -13.05
C VAL A 40 -7.22 -7.08 -11.96
N LEU A 41 -6.35 -7.85 -11.30
CA LEU A 41 -5.46 -7.37 -10.27
C LEU A 41 -4.10 -7.00 -10.87
N LEU A 42 -3.63 -5.79 -10.57
CA LEU A 42 -2.29 -5.35 -10.89
C LEU A 42 -1.45 -5.34 -9.62
N VAL A 43 -0.66 -6.39 -9.45
CA VAL A 43 0.11 -6.61 -8.22
C VAL A 43 1.55 -6.16 -8.45
N SER A 44 2.10 -5.42 -7.51
CA SER A 44 3.51 -5.00 -7.58
C SER A 44 4.03 -4.63 -6.20
N TYR A 45 5.32 -4.84 -5.95
CA TYR A 45 5.96 -4.12 -4.84
C TYR A 45 6.03 -2.63 -5.19
N PRO A 46 5.84 -1.68 -4.24
CA PRO A 46 5.87 -0.26 -4.58
C PRO A 46 7.14 0.11 -5.33
N LYS A 47 7.02 1.05 -6.28
CA LYS A 47 8.13 1.50 -7.16
C LYS A 47 8.65 0.48 -8.18
N SER A 48 7.94 -0.62 -8.38
CA SER A 48 8.29 -1.66 -9.36
C SER A 48 7.61 -1.53 -10.73
N GLY A 49 6.86 -0.46 -10.99
CA GLY A 49 6.24 -0.19 -12.30
C GLY A 49 4.71 -0.17 -12.34
N THR A 50 4.04 -0.05 -11.19
CA THR A 50 2.57 -0.08 -11.05
C THR A 50 1.84 0.89 -11.98
N HIS A 51 2.27 2.16 -12.03
CA HIS A 51 1.62 3.18 -12.86
C HIS A 51 1.76 2.88 -14.36
N TRP A 52 2.93 2.38 -14.77
CA TRP A 52 3.17 1.99 -16.15
C TRP A 52 2.31 0.79 -16.54
N LEU A 53 2.31 -0.26 -15.72
CA LEU A 53 1.47 -1.45 -15.94
C LEU A 53 -0.01 -1.09 -15.99
N ALA A 54 -0.47 -0.21 -15.10
CA ALA A 54 -1.86 0.27 -15.08
C ALA A 54 -2.25 1.00 -16.36
N GLY A 55 -1.40 1.92 -16.83
CA GLY A 55 -1.62 2.65 -18.08
C GLY A 55 -1.62 1.75 -19.32
N VAL A 56 -0.71 0.78 -19.39
CA VAL A 56 -0.68 -0.21 -20.48
C VAL A 56 -1.93 -1.08 -20.44
N THR A 57 -2.25 -1.67 -19.29
CA THR A 57 -3.39 -2.60 -19.16
C THR A 57 -4.71 -1.93 -19.50
N ALA A 58 -4.94 -0.69 -19.04
CA ALA A 58 -6.16 0.06 -19.35
C ALA A 58 -6.32 0.30 -20.87
N LYS A 59 -5.21 0.49 -21.60
CA LYS A 59 -5.22 0.72 -23.06
C LYS A 59 -5.37 -0.56 -23.90
N LEU A 60 -5.19 -1.74 -23.31
CA LEU A 60 -5.37 -3.02 -24.03
C LEU A 60 -6.84 -3.38 -24.25
N TYR A 61 -7.76 -2.75 -23.52
CA TYR A 61 -9.19 -3.03 -23.64
C TYR A 61 -9.86 -2.12 -24.66
N ASN A 62 -10.63 -2.73 -25.57
CA ASN A 62 -11.51 -2.02 -26.50
C ASN A 62 -12.87 -1.66 -25.87
N THR A 63 -13.15 -2.18 -24.68
CA THR A 63 -14.38 -1.94 -23.90
C THR A 63 -14.11 -1.00 -22.74
N GLN A 64 -15.15 -0.36 -22.21
CA GLN A 64 -15.04 0.48 -21.02
C GLN A 64 -14.50 -0.35 -19.83
N VAL A 65 -13.38 0.10 -19.27
CA VAL A 65 -12.80 -0.40 -18.02
C VAL A 65 -12.64 0.77 -17.05
N THR A 66 -12.60 0.48 -15.75
CA THR A 66 -12.27 1.46 -14.72
C THR A 66 -10.98 1.03 -14.03
N LEU A 67 -9.94 1.85 -14.19
CA LEU A 67 -8.72 1.75 -13.38
C LEU A 67 -8.98 2.43 -12.03
N THR A 68 -8.90 1.66 -10.95
CA THR A 68 -9.16 2.15 -9.59
C THR A 68 -7.89 2.64 -8.91
N SER A 69 -8.02 3.26 -7.74
CA SER A 69 -6.91 3.35 -6.79
C SER A 69 -6.57 1.97 -6.22
N PRO A 70 -5.39 1.79 -5.59
CA PRO A 70 -5.08 0.56 -4.87
C PRO A 70 -6.18 0.19 -3.87
N ILE A 71 -6.52 -1.09 -3.78
CA ILE A 71 -7.62 -1.59 -2.93
C ILE A 71 -7.39 -1.31 -1.44
N GLU A 72 -6.13 -1.26 -1.02
CA GLU A 72 -5.72 -0.97 0.35
C GLU A 72 -5.64 0.53 0.67
N PHE A 73 -6.00 1.44 -0.25
CA PHE A 73 -5.95 2.89 0.00
C PHE A 73 -7.34 3.45 0.32
N GLY A 74 -7.44 4.18 1.43
CA GLY A 74 -8.64 4.83 1.94
C GLY A 74 -9.04 4.30 3.31
N ASP A 75 -10.31 4.51 3.63
CA ASP A 75 -11.02 3.88 4.74
C ASP A 75 -11.96 2.78 4.22
N ILE A 76 -12.78 2.23 5.12
CA ILE A 76 -13.70 1.12 4.81
C ILE A 76 -14.68 1.43 3.67
N SER A 77 -15.02 2.71 3.42
CA SER A 77 -15.91 3.12 2.33
C SER A 77 -15.36 2.75 0.95
N LYS A 78 -14.03 2.56 0.82
CA LYS A 78 -13.36 2.08 -0.39
C LYS A 78 -14.01 0.82 -0.94
N LEU A 79 -14.38 -0.12 -0.08
CA LEU A 79 -14.95 -1.41 -0.50
C LEU A 79 -16.34 -1.20 -1.12
N GLU A 80 -17.14 -0.29 -0.58
CA GLU A 80 -18.45 0.06 -1.13
C GLU A 80 -18.33 0.82 -2.46
N GLU A 81 -17.39 1.76 -2.55
CA GLU A 81 -17.10 2.49 -3.80
C GLU A 81 -16.77 1.54 -4.95
N LEU A 82 -15.90 0.56 -4.69
CA LEU A 82 -15.52 -0.46 -5.68
C LEU A 82 -16.70 -1.33 -6.10
N ASN A 83 -17.64 -1.60 -5.18
CA ASN A 83 -18.84 -2.39 -5.49
C ASN A 83 -19.86 -1.64 -6.35
N LYS A 84 -19.90 -0.30 -6.26
CA LYS A 84 -20.79 0.55 -7.06
C LYS A 84 -20.36 0.71 -8.52
N LEU A 85 -19.10 0.39 -8.86
CA LEU A 85 -18.61 0.46 -10.24
C LEU A 85 -19.33 -0.56 -11.12
N SER A 86 -19.91 -0.17 -12.25
CA SER A 86 -20.60 -1.10 -13.15
C SER A 86 -19.71 -1.71 -14.23
N SER A 87 -18.63 -1.01 -14.60
CA SER A 87 -17.65 -1.48 -15.59
C SER A 87 -16.67 -2.48 -14.99
N LYS A 88 -15.96 -3.18 -15.88
CA LYS A 88 -14.84 -4.05 -15.54
C LYS A 88 -13.78 -3.30 -14.76
N ARG A 89 -13.35 -3.83 -13.61
CA ARG A 89 -12.42 -3.16 -12.69
C ARG A 89 -10.99 -3.66 -12.92
N ILE A 90 -10.08 -2.70 -13.06
CA ILE A 90 -8.63 -2.94 -12.99
C ILE A 90 -8.19 -2.40 -11.64
N ILE A 91 -7.79 -3.30 -10.74
CA ILE A 91 -7.56 -3.02 -9.32
C ILE A 91 -6.07 -3.17 -9.01
N PRO A 92 -5.32 -2.07 -8.80
CA PRO A 92 -3.95 -2.14 -8.34
C PRO A 92 -3.87 -2.61 -6.88
N THR A 93 -2.74 -3.19 -6.50
CA THR A 93 -2.43 -3.49 -5.10
C THR A 93 -0.93 -3.72 -4.86
N HIS A 94 -0.49 -3.37 -3.66
CA HIS A 94 0.83 -3.65 -3.09
C HIS A 94 0.79 -4.68 -1.96
N LEU A 95 -0.38 -5.28 -1.70
CA LEU A 95 -0.53 -6.26 -0.65
C LEU A 95 0.30 -7.52 -0.91
N ASP A 96 0.85 -8.08 0.17
CA ASP A 96 1.38 -9.44 0.16
C ASP A 96 0.27 -10.45 -0.22
N TYR A 97 0.67 -11.57 -0.82
CA TYR A 97 -0.24 -12.63 -1.24
C TYR A 97 -1.14 -13.18 -0.11
N ASN A 98 -0.66 -13.12 1.14
CA ASN A 98 -1.39 -13.56 2.33
C ASN A 98 -2.39 -12.52 2.86
N MET A 99 -2.33 -11.28 2.38
CA MET A 99 -3.26 -10.21 2.73
C MET A 99 -4.28 -9.92 1.63
N LEU A 100 -4.14 -10.54 0.44
CA LEU A 100 -5.13 -10.42 -0.62
C LEU A 100 -6.47 -11.04 -0.22
N PRO A 101 -7.61 -10.36 -0.49
CA PRO A 101 -8.93 -10.93 -0.27
C PRO A 101 -9.07 -12.32 -0.89
N LEU A 102 -9.54 -13.29 -0.09
CA LEU A 102 -9.67 -14.68 -0.54
C LEU A 102 -10.63 -14.84 -1.74
N THR A 103 -11.56 -13.91 -1.91
CA THR A 103 -12.53 -13.90 -3.02
C THR A 103 -11.85 -13.82 -4.39
N PHE A 104 -10.71 -13.12 -4.52
CA PHE A 104 -9.94 -13.09 -5.77
C PHE A 104 -9.44 -14.49 -6.18
N LYS A 105 -8.98 -15.28 -5.20
CA LYS A 105 -8.52 -16.66 -5.44
C LYS A 105 -9.71 -17.56 -5.76
N LYS A 106 -10.80 -17.45 -5.01
CA LYS A 106 -12.04 -18.24 -5.21
C LYS A 106 -12.65 -18.01 -6.60
N LYS A 107 -12.73 -16.76 -7.04
CA LYS A 107 -13.29 -16.36 -8.36
C LYS A 107 -12.27 -16.42 -9.50
N LYS A 108 -11.03 -16.86 -9.21
CA LYS A 108 -9.93 -17.01 -10.19
C LYS A 108 -9.70 -15.73 -11.04
N CYS A 109 -9.78 -14.57 -10.40
CA CYS A 109 -9.56 -13.28 -11.05
C CYS A 109 -8.16 -13.24 -11.68
N LYS A 110 -8.01 -12.52 -12.79
CA LYS A 110 -6.71 -12.41 -13.46
C LYS A 110 -5.77 -11.57 -12.59
N MET A 111 -4.55 -12.06 -12.36
CA MET A 111 -3.51 -11.31 -11.62
C MET A 111 -2.31 -11.11 -12.53
N ILE A 112 -1.87 -9.85 -12.68
CA ILE A 112 -0.66 -9.48 -13.40
C ILE A 112 0.32 -8.93 -12.37
N TYR A 113 1.41 -9.65 -12.13
CA TYR A 113 2.46 -9.24 -11.21
C TYR A 113 3.62 -8.62 -11.97
N ILE A 114 4.06 -7.42 -11.56
CA ILE A 114 5.27 -6.78 -12.08
C ILE A 114 6.32 -6.61 -10.99
N SER A 115 7.51 -7.13 -11.26
CA SER A 115 8.71 -6.93 -10.46
C SER A 115 9.73 -6.08 -11.19
N ARG A 116 10.54 -5.36 -10.42
CA ARG A 116 11.73 -4.64 -10.89
C ARG A 116 12.94 -5.10 -10.10
N ASN A 117 14.13 -4.99 -10.70
CA ASN A 117 15.38 -5.23 -9.99
C ASN A 117 15.38 -4.50 -8.63
N PRO A 118 15.67 -5.19 -7.51
CA PRO A 118 15.53 -4.62 -6.17
C PRO A 118 16.47 -3.43 -5.92
N LYS A 119 17.63 -3.36 -6.59
CA LYS A 119 18.55 -2.22 -6.48
C LYS A 119 17.92 -0.94 -7.04
N ASP A 120 17.33 -1.04 -8.22
CA ASP A 120 16.64 0.10 -8.84
C ASP A 120 15.37 0.48 -8.07
N THR A 121 14.64 -0.52 -7.57
CA THR A 121 13.46 -0.32 -6.73
C THR A 121 13.83 0.43 -5.45
N ALA A 122 14.93 0.05 -4.79
CA ALA A 122 15.40 0.72 -3.59
C ALA A 122 15.74 2.20 -3.86
N VAL A 123 16.49 2.51 -4.92
CA VAL A 123 16.80 3.89 -5.31
C VAL A 123 15.52 4.69 -5.59
N SER A 124 14.58 4.11 -6.35
CA SER A 124 13.30 4.77 -6.64
C SER A 124 12.44 4.99 -5.39
N MET A 125 12.48 4.06 -4.43
CA MET A 125 11.78 4.18 -3.15
C MET A 125 12.42 5.24 -2.25
N TYR A 126 13.75 5.34 -2.21
CA TYR A 126 14.43 6.41 -1.47
C TYR A 126 13.98 7.80 -1.93
N HIS A 127 14.01 8.07 -3.23
CA HIS A 127 13.51 9.34 -3.78
C HIS A 127 12.03 9.54 -3.47
N TYR A 128 11.23 8.47 -3.48
CA TYR A 128 9.83 8.55 -3.12
C TYR A 128 9.60 8.91 -1.65
N TYR A 129 10.37 8.36 -0.71
CA TYR A 129 10.32 8.75 0.70
C TYR A 129 10.76 10.20 0.91
N ARG A 130 11.78 10.64 0.19
CA ARG A 130 12.31 12.01 0.31
C ARG A 130 11.36 13.07 -0.26
N ASP A 131 10.72 12.79 -1.38
CA ASP A 131 9.98 13.79 -2.15
C ASP A 131 8.45 13.72 -1.91
N ASN A 132 7.95 12.73 -1.15
CA ASN A 132 6.52 12.56 -0.85
C ASN A 132 6.19 12.94 0.60
N PRO A 133 5.40 14.01 0.84
CA PRO A 133 5.06 14.46 2.19
C PRO A 133 4.16 13.48 2.98
N ASN A 134 3.64 12.44 2.33
CA ASN A 134 2.86 11.39 2.99
C ASN A 134 3.73 10.25 3.56
N LEU A 135 5.05 10.37 3.46
CA LEU A 135 6.02 9.41 3.97
C LEU A 135 6.99 10.12 4.93
N PRO A 136 7.50 9.44 5.95
CA PRO A 136 8.54 9.99 6.80
C PRO A 136 9.81 10.20 5.97
N THR A 137 10.43 11.37 6.14
CA THR A 137 11.67 11.68 5.45
C THR A 137 12.80 10.78 5.98
N VAL A 138 13.66 10.29 5.08
CA VAL A 138 14.90 9.61 5.46
C VAL A 138 16.07 10.38 4.87
N ASP A 139 16.88 10.97 5.75
CA ASP A 139 17.87 12.00 5.37
C ASP A 139 18.95 11.48 4.41
N THR A 140 19.36 10.21 4.55
CA THR A 140 20.47 9.65 3.78
C THR A 140 20.08 8.37 3.06
N TRP A 141 20.68 8.16 1.88
CA TRP A 141 20.54 6.91 1.14
C TRP A 141 20.95 5.70 1.98
N THR A 142 22.07 5.77 2.72
CA THR A 142 22.56 4.65 3.54
C THR A 142 21.54 4.25 4.61
N ALA A 143 20.97 5.23 5.34
CA ALA A 143 19.95 4.96 6.33
C ALA A 143 18.70 4.32 5.70
N PHE A 144 18.27 4.83 4.54
CA PHE A 144 17.15 4.23 3.80
C PHE A 144 17.46 2.81 3.33
N PHE A 145 18.66 2.58 2.81
CA PHE A 145 19.05 1.28 2.27
C PHE A 145 19.11 0.21 3.37
N ASP A 146 19.60 0.56 4.56
CA ASP A 146 19.56 -0.33 5.73
C ASP A 146 18.12 -0.67 6.15
N LEU A 147 17.20 0.30 6.10
CA LEU A 147 15.77 0.07 6.34
C LEU A 147 15.17 -0.84 5.26
N PHE A 148 15.50 -0.60 4.00
CA PHE A 148 15.03 -1.39 2.87
C PHE A 148 15.47 -2.86 2.96
N LEU A 149 16.74 -3.11 3.31
CA LEU A 149 17.29 -4.47 3.46
C LEU A 149 16.68 -5.24 4.63
N LYS A 150 16.34 -4.55 5.72
CA LYS A 150 15.69 -5.20 6.88
C LYS A 150 14.29 -5.70 6.53
N GLY A 151 13.61 -5.08 5.57
CA GLY A 151 12.23 -5.43 5.20
C GLY A 151 11.19 -5.23 6.31
N ASP A 152 11.61 -4.88 7.52
CA ASP A 152 10.82 -4.84 8.73
C ASP A 152 10.51 -3.40 9.14
N GLY A 153 9.23 -3.08 9.29
CA GLY A 153 8.78 -1.95 10.10
C GLY A 153 8.84 -2.22 11.61
N LYS A 154 9.34 -3.39 12.04
CA LYS A 154 9.34 -3.83 13.45
C LYS A 154 10.55 -3.34 14.24
N ASP A 155 11.72 -3.22 13.60
CA ASP A 155 12.95 -2.87 14.29
C ASP A 155 13.57 -1.59 13.72
N LYS A 156 13.17 -0.48 14.36
CA LYS A 156 13.80 0.86 14.28
C LYS A 156 13.45 1.67 13.03
N LEU A 157 12.23 2.21 13.01
CA LEU A 157 12.10 3.60 12.55
C LEU A 157 13.00 4.48 13.45
N PRO A 158 13.68 5.51 12.92
CA PRO A 158 14.59 6.34 13.71
C PRO A 158 13.90 6.85 14.98
N SER A 159 14.63 6.88 16.10
CA SER A 159 14.12 7.11 17.46
C SER A 159 13.08 8.23 17.67
N PRO A 160 13.01 9.34 16.90
CA PRO A 160 11.90 10.28 17.00
C PRO A 160 10.53 9.72 16.54
N VAL A 161 10.51 8.75 15.63
CA VAL A 161 9.29 8.17 15.03
C VAL A 161 8.59 7.18 15.97
N LEU A 162 9.34 6.52 16.87
CA LEU A 162 8.78 5.55 17.82
C LEU A 162 8.17 6.19 19.08
N LYS A 163 8.63 7.37 19.52
CA LYS A 163 8.16 7.99 20.76
C LYS A 163 6.71 8.48 20.72
N ALA A 164 6.17 8.81 19.54
CA ALA A 164 4.80 9.30 19.41
C ALA A 164 3.76 8.17 19.30
N ALA A 165 4.14 7.00 18.76
CA ALA A 165 3.19 5.91 18.51
C ALA A 165 2.88 5.03 19.73
N THR A 166 3.64 5.14 20.83
CA THR A 166 3.46 4.31 22.05
C THR A 166 2.88 5.06 23.24
N GLY A 167 2.22 6.21 23.04
CA GLY A 167 1.63 7.03 24.10
C GLY A 167 0.39 6.41 24.75
N GLY A 168 0.56 5.36 25.57
CA GLY A 168 -0.39 4.99 26.61
C GLY A 168 -0.26 5.94 27.81
N PRO A 169 -1.36 6.21 28.56
CA PRO A 169 -1.38 7.26 29.57
C PRO A 169 -0.39 6.97 30.70
N SER A 170 0.49 7.95 30.97
CA SER A 170 1.35 7.93 32.16
C SER A 170 0.48 7.90 33.40
N LYS A 171 0.48 6.78 34.13
CA LYS A 171 0.03 6.77 35.52
C LYS A 171 1.01 7.61 36.33
N GLY A 172 0.56 8.80 36.73
CA GLY A 172 1.27 9.63 37.70
C GLY A 172 1.31 8.94 39.05
N VAL A 173 2.48 8.98 39.67
CA VAL A 173 2.67 8.95 41.12
C VAL A 173 2.58 10.38 41.62
#